data_AF-A0A5E7YFJ9-F1
#
_entry.id   AF-A0A5E7YFJ9-F1
#
_cell.length_a   1.000
_cell.length_b   1.000
_cell.length_c   1.000
_cell.angle_alpha   90.00
_cell.angle_beta   90.00
_cell.angle_gamma   90.00
#
_symmetry.space_group_name_H-M   'P 1'
#
loop_
_entity.id
_entity.type
_entity.pdbx_description
1 polymer ?
#
loop_
_entity_poly.entity_id
_entity_poly.type
_entity_poly.pdbx_seq_one_letter_code
_entity_poly.pdbx_strand_id
1 'polypeptide(L)'
;MQERSRLAFIRAVGLGTLVGGGPWLLLTLPIGFVFAVSGEIGGLLLAIFPVLIAGGVTFGSMTVIGLPLTAFLEQRGAESERIYAAAGAGAGAIIPMIVLTLLHGTDLWFEGSAYALAFGGMLAGLTTALSWANHRDRLRAEREETEAEPEPNPIHDLIY
;
A
#
# COMPACT_ATOMS: atom_id res chain seq x y z
N MET A 1 -9.14 -3.55 19.31
CA MET A 1 -9.29 -3.63 17.83
C MET A 1 -8.63 -2.46 17.09
N GLN A 2 -8.85 -1.20 17.50
CA GLN A 2 -8.39 -0.01 16.75
C GLN A 2 -6.86 0.11 16.58
N GLU A 3 -6.06 -0.27 17.59
CA GLU A 3 -4.60 -0.20 17.51
C GLU A 3 -4.00 -1.18 16.49
N ARG A 4 -4.50 -2.43 16.45
CA ARG A 4 -4.06 -3.44 15.46
C ARG A 4 -4.31 -2.98 14.03
N SER A 5 -5.46 -2.35 13.77
CA SER A 5 -5.78 -1.81 12.44
C SER A 5 -4.88 -0.64 12.04
N ARG A 6 -4.50 0.24 12.98
CA ARG A 6 -3.53 1.31 12.72
C ARG A 6 -2.15 0.75 12.34
N LEU A 7 -1.66 -0.24 13.10
CA LEU A 7 -0.38 -0.88 12.81
C LEU A 7 -0.40 -1.62 11.47
N ALA A 8 -1.49 -2.31 11.15
CA ALA A 8 -1.66 -2.98 9.86
C ALA A 8 -1.68 -1.98 8.69
N PHE A 9 -2.35 -0.84 8.86
CA PHE A 9 -2.37 0.24 7.87
C PHE A 9 -0.96 0.79 7.63
N ILE A 10 -0.24 1.17 8.70
CA ILE A 10 1.12 1.70 8.62
C ILE A 10 2.05 0.67 7.97
N ARG A 11 1.92 -0.61 8.34
CA ARG A 11 2.69 -1.70 7.75
C ARG A 11 2.41 -1.84 6.25
N ALA A 12 1.14 -1.83 5.84
CA ALA A 12 0.76 -1.97 4.44
C ALA A 12 1.33 -0.82 3.59
N VAL A 13 1.14 0.42 4.05
CA VAL A 13 1.69 1.62 3.40
C VAL A 13 3.22 1.59 3.39
N GLY A 14 3.85 1.21 4.50
CA GLY A 14 5.31 1.12 4.61
C GLY A 14 5.89 0.09 3.64
N LEU A 15 5.28 -1.10 3.53
CA LEU A 15 5.72 -2.12 2.56
C LEU A 15 5.57 -1.64 1.12
N GLY A 16 4.43 -1.03 0.76
CA GLY A 16 4.24 -0.45 -0.57
C GLY A 16 5.25 0.65 -0.88
N THR A 17 5.51 1.52 0.10
CA THR A 17 6.52 2.59 -0.01
C THR A 17 7.91 2.05 -0.27
N LEU A 18 8.32 1.01 0.46
CA LEU A 18 9.62 0.38 0.28
C LEU A 18 9.73 -0.35 -1.07
N VAL A 19 8.67 -1.03 -1.52
CA VAL A 19 8.68 -1.72 -2.82
C VAL A 19 8.67 -0.72 -3.97
N GLY A 20 7.87 0.35 -3.88
CA GLY A 20 7.77 1.36 -4.92
C GLY A 20 8.97 2.31 -4.99
N GLY A 21 9.43 2.79 -3.83
CA GLY A 21 10.50 3.79 -3.72
C GLY A 21 11.89 3.20 -3.48
N GLY A 22 12.00 1.97 -2.97
CA GLY A 22 13.27 1.33 -2.63
C GLY A 22 14.23 1.14 -3.80
N PRO A 23 13.79 0.64 -4.97
CA PRO A 23 14.66 0.55 -6.14
C PRO A 23 15.25 1.91 -6.54
N TRP A 24 14.43 2.97 -6.50
CA TRP A 24 14.88 4.34 -6.79
C TRP A 24 15.81 4.90 -5.72
N LEU A 25 15.58 4.58 -4.45
CA LEU A 25 16.49 4.94 -3.36
C LEU A 25 17.88 4.35 -3.60
N LEU A 26 17.97 3.07 -4.00
CA LEU A 26 19.27 2.43 -4.27
C LEU A 26 20.04 3.13 -5.40
N LEU A 27 19.33 3.68 -6.39
CA LEU A 27 19.93 4.41 -7.51
C LEU A 27 20.32 5.85 -7.14
N THR A 28 19.50 6.52 -6.32
CA THR A 28 19.69 7.93 -5.96
C THR A 28 20.61 8.11 -4.75
N LEU A 29 20.77 7.11 -3.89
CA LEU A 29 21.60 7.16 -2.70
C LEU A 29 23.10 7.43 -3.01
N PRO A 30 23.75 6.74 -3.97
CA PRO A 30 25.14 7.04 -4.32
C PRO A 30 25.31 8.46 -4.86
N ILE A 31 24.37 8.92 -5.67
CA ILE A 31 24.36 10.28 -6.23
C ILE A 31 24.29 11.29 -5.09
N GLY A 32 23.29 11.16 -4.22
CA GLY A 32 23.11 12.04 -3.07
C GLY A 32 24.30 12.04 -2.11
N PHE A 33 24.96 10.90 -1.93
CA PHE A 33 26.18 10.79 -1.13
C PHE A 33 27.35 11.60 -1.73
N VAL A 34 27.56 11.52 -3.05
CA VAL A 34 28.61 12.29 -3.74
C VAL A 34 28.39 13.80 -3.56
N PHE A 35 27.14 14.27 -3.71
CA PHE A 35 26.77 15.66 -3.47
C PHE A 35 27.01 16.08 -2.01
N ALA A 36 26.61 15.23 -1.05
CA ALA A 36 26.79 15.50 0.37
C ALA A 36 28.27 15.64 0.76
N VAL A 37 29.15 14.78 0.24
CA VAL A 37 30.60 14.84 0.48
C VAL A 37 31.22 16.08 -0.17
N SER A 38 30.63 16.58 -1.25
CA SER A 38 31.03 17.83 -1.91
C SER A 38 30.57 19.10 -1.17
N GLY A 39 29.92 18.95 -0.01
CA GLY A 39 29.41 20.05 0.82
C GLY A 39 27.96 20.45 0.53
N GLU A 40 27.30 19.78 -0.43
CA GLU A 40 25.90 20.04 -0.78
C GLU A 40 24.98 19.12 0.03
N ILE A 41 24.58 19.57 1.23
CA ILE A 41 23.69 18.81 2.13
C ILE A 41 22.37 18.42 1.45
N GLY A 42 21.92 19.21 0.47
CA GLY A 42 20.75 18.91 -0.37
C GLY A 42 20.83 17.57 -1.11
N GLY A 43 22.03 17.02 -1.31
CA GLY A 43 22.24 15.69 -1.88
C GLY A 43 21.56 14.58 -1.08
N LEU A 44 21.53 14.66 0.25
CA LEU A 44 20.83 13.67 1.08
C LEU A 44 19.31 13.74 0.89
N LEU A 45 18.76 14.94 0.73
CA LEU A 45 17.34 15.11 0.45
C LEU A 45 16.97 14.49 -0.90
N LEU A 46 17.82 14.70 -1.92
CA LEU A 46 17.65 14.10 -3.24
C LEU A 46 17.68 12.56 -3.19
N ALA A 47 18.54 11.97 -2.35
CA ALA A 47 18.59 10.53 -2.15
C ALA A 47 17.30 9.95 -1.56
N ILE A 48 16.73 10.59 -0.54
CA ILE A 48 15.52 10.07 0.14
C ILE A 48 14.22 10.45 -0.58
N PHE A 49 14.28 11.40 -1.52
CA PHE A 49 13.12 11.95 -2.22
C PHE A 49 12.20 10.89 -2.85
N PRO A 50 12.71 9.83 -3.52
CA PRO A 50 11.84 8.81 -4.10
C PRO A 50 10.99 8.07 -3.06
N VAL A 51 11.53 7.83 -1.86
CA VAL A 51 10.81 7.19 -0.76
C VAL A 51 9.75 8.12 -0.18
N LEU A 52 10.06 9.41 -0.06
CA LEU A 52 9.09 10.40 0.42
C LEU A 52 7.89 10.53 -0.54
N ILE A 53 8.16 10.58 -1.86
CA ILE A 53 7.11 10.59 -2.87
C ILE A 53 6.30 9.30 -2.82
N ALA A 54 6.96 8.14 -2.87
CA ALA A 54 6.28 6.84 -2.83
C ALA A 54 5.42 6.71 -1.56
N GLY A 55 5.92 7.17 -0.42
CA GLY A 55 5.22 7.16 0.86
C GLY A 55 3.99 8.07 0.85
N GLY A 56 4.14 9.31 0.41
CA GLY A 56 3.03 10.26 0.32
C GLY A 56 1.93 9.77 -0.62
N VAL A 57 2.30 9.29 -1.81
CA VAL A 57 1.34 8.78 -2.81
C VAL A 57 0.66 7.50 -2.32
N THR A 58 1.40 6.55 -1.75
CA THR A 58 0.84 5.29 -1.22
C THR A 58 -0.11 5.57 -0.06
N PHE A 59 0.30 6.41 0.89
CA PHE A 59 -0.54 6.81 2.02
C PHE A 59 -1.82 7.54 1.55
N GLY A 60 -1.68 8.51 0.64
CA GLY A 60 -2.80 9.26 0.09
C GLY A 60 -3.77 8.36 -0.67
N SER A 61 -3.26 7.50 -1.55
CA SER A 61 -4.07 6.57 -2.33
C SER A 61 -4.78 5.55 -1.44
N MET A 62 -4.09 5.00 -0.43
CA MET A 62 -4.71 4.09 0.54
C MET A 62 -5.84 4.79 1.32
N THR A 63 -5.66 6.05 1.69
CA THR A 63 -6.65 6.82 2.45
C THR A 63 -7.86 7.21 1.60
N VAL A 64 -7.63 7.68 0.37
CA VAL A 64 -8.67 8.23 -0.52
C VAL A 64 -9.39 7.14 -1.31
N ILE A 65 -8.70 6.04 -1.63
CA ILE A 65 -9.24 4.96 -2.47
C ILE A 65 -9.34 3.68 -1.68
N GLY A 66 -8.27 3.25 -1.03
CA GLY A 66 -8.20 1.96 -0.33
C GLY A 66 -9.25 1.80 0.78
N LEU A 67 -9.32 2.75 1.72
CA LEU A 67 -10.27 2.70 2.85
C LEU A 67 -11.73 2.81 2.40
N PRO A 68 -12.13 3.76 1.52
CA PRO A 68 -13.49 3.79 0.99
C PRO A 68 -13.86 2.53 0.22
N LEU A 69 -12.93 1.96 -0.56
CA LEU A 69 -13.14 0.69 -1.25
C LEU A 69 -13.38 -0.45 -0.25
N THR A 70 -12.57 -0.56 0.81
CA THR A 70 -12.80 -1.55 1.88
C THR A 70 -14.19 -1.39 2.49
N ALA A 71 -14.59 -0.18 2.87
CA ALA A 71 -15.91 0.06 3.46
C ALA A 71 -17.04 -0.34 2.51
N PHE A 72 -16.91 -0.02 1.22
CA PHE A 72 -17.88 -0.38 0.20
C PHE A 72 -17.98 -1.90 -0.03
N LEU A 73 -16.84 -2.60 -0.06
CA LEU A 73 -16.81 -4.06 -0.24
C LEU A 73 -17.31 -4.80 1.01
N GLU A 74 -17.03 -4.27 2.20
CA GLU A 74 -17.54 -4.80 3.47
C GLU A 74 -19.08 -4.73 3.51
N GLN A 75 -19.67 -3.60 3.14
CA GLN A 75 -21.13 -3.44 3.06
C GLN A 75 -21.80 -4.41 2.08
N ARG A 76 -21.08 -4.86 1.06
CA ARG A 76 -21.58 -5.82 0.06
C ARG A 76 -21.22 -7.27 0.34
N GLY A 77 -20.49 -7.56 1.42
CA GLY A 77 -19.97 -8.90 1.69
C GLY A 77 -19.05 -9.43 0.59
N ALA A 78 -18.44 -8.53 -0.20
CA ALA A 78 -17.72 -8.87 -1.43
C ALA A 78 -16.21 -8.69 -1.32
N GLU A 79 -15.65 -8.44 -0.12
CA GLU A 79 -14.19 -8.32 -0.01
C GLU A 79 -13.52 -9.65 -0.37
N SER A 80 -12.52 -9.55 -1.24
CA SER A 80 -11.63 -10.65 -1.63
C SER A 80 -10.24 -10.10 -1.93
N GLU A 81 -9.22 -10.91 -1.69
CA GLU A 81 -7.82 -10.57 -1.99
C GLU A 81 -7.64 -10.13 -3.45
N ARG A 82 -8.32 -10.79 -4.39
CA ARG A 82 -8.23 -10.49 -5.83
C ARG A 82 -8.73 -9.09 -6.16
N ILE A 83 -9.83 -8.63 -5.55
CA ILE A 83 -10.36 -7.28 -5.79
C ILE A 83 -9.40 -6.24 -5.23
N TYR A 84 -8.86 -6.47 -4.03
CA TYR A 84 -7.84 -5.59 -3.45
C TYR A 84 -6.60 -5.51 -4.33
N ALA A 85 -6.06 -6.66 -4.76
CA ALA A 85 -4.89 -6.74 -5.61
C ALA A 85 -5.10 -5.98 -6.94
N ALA A 86 -6.23 -6.20 -7.62
CA ALA A 86 -6.56 -5.53 -8.87
C ALA A 86 -6.72 -4.01 -8.69
N ALA A 87 -7.45 -3.59 -7.66
CA ALA A 87 -7.64 -2.16 -7.36
C ALA A 87 -6.32 -1.47 -6.98
N GLY A 88 -5.51 -2.12 -6.14
CA GLY A 88 -4.20 -1.62 -5.73
C GLY A 88 -3.24 -1.49 -6.90
N ALA A 89 -3.09 -2.54 -7.71
CA ALA A 89 -2.25 -2.51 -8.90
C ALA A 89 -2.72 -1.46 -9.92
N GLY A 90 -4.03 -1.39 -10.18
CA GLY A 90 -4.61 -0.44 -11.11
C GLY A 90 -4.42 1.01 -10.66
N ALA A 91 -4.82 1.35 -9.43
CA ALA A 91 -4.62 2.68 -8.88
C ALA A 91 -3.13 3.04 -8.82
N GLY A 92 -2.29 2.09 -8.40
CA GLY A 92 -0.84 2.24 -8.35
C GLY A 92 -0.21 2.53 -9.71
N ALA A 93 -0.71 1.95 -10.79
CA ALA A 93 -0.22 2.25 -12.14
C ALA A 93 -0.74 3.59 -12.68
N ILE A 94 -2.03 3.86 -12.48
CA ILE A 94 -2.73 4.98 -13.12
C ILE A 94 -2.39 6.31 -12.45
N ILE A 95 -2.35 6.38 -11.12
CA ILE A 95 -2.17 7.64 -10.38
C ILE A 95 -0.84 8.31 -10.72
N PRO A 96 0.32 7.62 -10.69
CA PRO A 96 1.59 8.23 -11.06
C PRO A 96 1.59 8.76 -12.49
N MET A 97 0.96 8.05 -13.44
CA MET A 97 0.84 8.54 -14.82
C MET A 97 0.01 9.81 -14.90
N ILE A 98 -1.17 9.85 -14.25
CA ILE A 98 -2.01 11.06 -14.20
C ILE A 98 -1.23 12.22 -13.60
N VAL A 99 -0.56 12.01 -12.46
CA VAL A 99 0.23 13.07 -11.79
C VAL A 99 1.34 13.58 -12.71
N LEU A 100 2.06 12.69 -13.38
CA LEU A 100 3.13 13.08 -14.30
C LEU A 100 2.59 13.90 -15.48
N THR A 101 1.51 13.43 -16.12
CA THR A 101 0.87 14.13 -17.25
C THR A 101 0.31 15.49 -16.84
N LEU A 102 -0.24 15.62 -15.63
CA LEU A 102 -0.73 16.91 -15.13
C LEU A 102 0.39 17.91 -14.84
N LEU A 103 1.56 17.44 -14.40
CA LEU A 103 2.69 18.30 -14.04
C LEU A 103 3.57 18.68 -15.24
N HIS A 104 3.78 17.78 -16.18
CA HIS A 104 4.74 17.94 -17.29
C HIS A 104 4.08 17.89 -18.69
N GLY A 105 2.76 17.80 -18.77
CA GLY A 105 2.04 17.70 -20.04
C GLY A 105 2.30 16.38 -20.77
N THR A 106 2.30 16.43 -22.10
CA THR A 106 2.50 15.27 -22.99
C THR A 106 3.92 15.22 -23.59
N ASP A 107 4.90 15.78 -22.89
CA ASP A 107 6.28 15.83 -23.39
C ASP A 107 6.87 14.43 -23.54
N LEU A 108 7.23 14.08 -24.78
CA LEU A 108 7.73 12.76 -25.20
C LEU A 108 8.99 12.32 -24.42
N TRP A 109 9.78 13.28 -23.92
CA TRP A 109 10.98 13.02 -23.12
C TRP A 109 10.70 12.31 -21.80
N PHE A 110 9.47 12.41 -21.28
CA PHE A 110 9.06 11.79 -20.03
C PHE A 110 8.41 10.42 -20.21
N GLU A 111 8.19 9.93 -21.44
CA GLU A 111 7.50 8.65 -21.69
C GLU A 111 8.19 7.48 -20.99
N GLY A 112 9.52 7.36 -21.08
CA GLY A 112 10.26 6.29 -20.42
C GLY A 112 10.14 6.32 -18.89
N SER A 113 10.16 7.52 -18.30
CA SER A 113 9.98 7.71 -16.86
C SER A 113 8.54 7.41 -16.42
N ALA A 114 7.54 7.68 -17.28
CA ALA A 114 6.14 7.38 -17.01
C ALA A 114 5.91 5.88 -16.84
N TYR A 115 6.46 5.05 -17.72
CA TYR A 115 6.34 3.59 -17.61
C TYR A 115 7.04 3.04 -16.37
N ALA A 116 8.22 3.56 -16.04
CA ALA A 116 8.96 3.13 -14.86
C ALA A 116 8.23 3.52 -13.56
N LEU A 117 7.66 4.72 -13.50
CA LEU A 117 6.82 5.18 -12.38
C LEU A 117 5.50 4.41 -12.29
N ALA A 118 4.85 4.13 -13.42
CA ALA A 118 3.64 3.33 -13.46
C ALA A 118 3.91 1.90 -12.95
N PHE A 119 5.01 1.29 -13.38
CA PHE A 119 5.40 -0.04 -12.91
C PHE A 119 5.74 -0.05 -11.42
N GLY A 120 6.55 0.90 -10.95
CA GLY A 120 6.87 1.04 -9.52
C GLY A 120 5.63 1.30 -8.67
N GLY A 121 4.73 2.17 -9.14
CA GLY A 121 3.47 2.45 -8.49
C GLY A 121 2.52 1.25 -8.48
N MET A 122 2.45 0.48 -9.57
CA MET A 122 1.69 -0.77 -9.64
C MET A 122 2.15 -1.76 -8.58
N LEU A 123 3.47 -1.96 -8.45
CA LEU A 123 4.03 -2.85 -7.43
C LEU A 123 3.75 -2.33 -6.01
N ALA A 124 3.94 -1.03 -5.77
CA ALA A 124 3.63 -0.40 -4.49
C ALA A 124 2.16 -0.60 -4.09
N GLY A 125 1.24 -0.34 -5.03
CA GLY A 125 -0.19 -0.49 -4.84
C GLY A 125 -0.61 -1.94 -4.62
N LEU A 126 -0.06 -2.88 -5.40
CA LEU A 126 -0.29 -4.31 -5.23
C LEU A 126 0.19 -4.80 -3.86
N THR A 127 1.42 -4.49 -3.46
CA THR A 127 1.98 -4.90 -2.16
C THR A 127 1.18 -4.31 -1.01
N THR A 128 0.80 -3.02 -1.10
CA THR A 128 -0.05 -2.38 -0.08
C THR A 128 -1.39 -3.09 0.05
N ALA A 129 -2.06 -3.34 -1.09
CA ALA A 129 -3.37 -3.96 -1.11
C ALA A 129 -3.36 -5.41 -0.61
N LEU A 130 -2.36 -6.21 -0.99
CA LEU A 130 -2.20 -7.57 -0.48
C LEU A 130 -1.89 -7.60 1.02
N SER A 131 -1.03 -6.70 1.50
CA SER A 131 -0.75 -6.60 2.94
C SER A 131 -2.01 -6.19 3.72
N TRP A 132 -2.86 -5.34 3.16
CA TRP A 132 -4.12 -4.95 3.76
C TRP A 132 -5.18 -6.05 3.71
N ALA A 133 -5.32 -6.73 2.58
CA ALA A 133 -6.24 -7.87 2.41
C ALA A 133 -5.96 -8.97 3.44
N ASN A 134 -4.69 -9.34 3.60
CA ASN A 134 -4.26 -10.30 4.62
C ASN A 134 -4.66 -9.89 6.05
N HIS A 135 -4.68 -8.59 6.36
CA HIS A 135 -5.17 -8.11 7.65
C HIS A 135 -6.69 -8.26 7.77
N ARG A 136 -7.44 -7.94 6.71
CA ARG A 136 -8.91 -8.07 6.66
C ARG A 136 -9.35 -9.53 6.79
N ASP A 137 -8.67 -10.45 6.13
CA ASP A 137 -8.98 -11.89 6.22
C ASP A 137 -8.78 -12.42 7.64
N ARG A 138 -7.72 -11.99 8.33
CA ARG A 138 -7.51 -12.32 9.75
C ARG A 138 -8.61 -11.78 10.66
N LEU A 139 -9.06 -10.54 10.45
CA LEU A 139 -10.16 -9.98 11.23
C LEU A 139 -11.48 -10.71 11.00
N ARG A 140 -11.70 -11.23 9.80
CA ARG A 140 -12.89 -12.04 9.49
C ARG A 140 -12.84 -13.39 10.20
N ALA A 141 -11.71 -14.09 10.11
CA ALA A 141 -11.51 -15.35 10.83
C ALA A 141 -11.70 -15.19 12.34
N GLU A 142 -11.12 -14.14 12.95
CA GLU A 142 -11.31 -13.84 14.39
C GLU A 142 -12.79 -13.60 14.76
N ARG A 143 -13.59 -12.99 13.86
CA ARG A 143 -15.03 -12.77 14.09
C ARG A 143 -15.82 -14.07 13.98
N GLU A 144 -15.55 -14.88 12.95
CA GLU A 144 -16.20 -16.17 12.76
C GLU A 144 -15.93 -17.12 13.95
N GLU A 145 -14.71 -17.13 14.49
CA GLU A 145 -14.36 -17.87 15.71
C GLU A 145 -15.10 -17.37 16.96
N THR A 146 -15.35 -16.06 17.05
CA THR A 146 -16.08 -15.47 18.19
C THR A 146 -17.60 -15.71 18.09
N GLU A 147 -18.13 -15.78 16.88
CA GLU A 147 -19.56 -15.99 16.60
C GLU A 147 -19.95 -17.48 16.55
N ALA A 148 -18.99 -18.39 16.38
CA ALA A 148 -19.23 -19.82 16.50
C ALA A 148 -19.77 -20.13 17.91
N GLU A 149 -21.04 -20.56 17.99
CA GLU A 149 -21.64 -20.98 19.26
C GLU A 149 -20.75 -22.04 19.93
N PRO A 150 -20.49 -21.94 21.24
CA PRO A 150 -19.74 -22.97 21.94
C PRO A 150 -20.48 -24.29 21.74
N GLU A 151 -19.78 -25.31 21.23
CA GLU A 151 -20.35 -26.66 21.09
C GLU A 151 -21.06 -27.02 22.41
N PRO A 152 -22.34 -27.44 22.37
CA PRO A 152 -23.06 -27.81 23.58
C PRO A 152 -22.21 -28.81 24.34
N ASN A 153 -21.81 -28.44 25.56
CA ASN A 153 -20.92 -29.26 26.34
C ASN A 153 -21.59 -30.62 26.54
N PRO A 154 -21.03 -31.73 26.02
CA PRO A 154 -21.68 -33.04 26.08
C PRO A 154 -21.87 -33.53 27.52
N ILE A 155 -21.14 -32.96 28.49
CA ILE A 155 -21.31 -33.25 29.91
C ILE A 155 -22.61 -32.62 30.44
N HIS A 156 -23.06 -31.50 29.89
CA HIS A 156 -24.27 -30.81 30.32
C HIS A 156 -25.55 -31.59 29.93
N ASP A 157 -25.48 -32.42 28.89
CA ASP A 157 -26.55 -33.33 28.45
C ASP A 157 -26.59 -34.66 29.26
N LEU A 158 -25.57 -34.96 30.07
CA LEU A 158 -25.52 -36.17 30.90
C LEU A 158 -26.04 -35.94 32.33
N ILE A 159 -26.21 -34.68 32.75
CA ILE A 159 -26.61 -34.30 34.12
C ILE A 159 -28.12 -34.03 34.22
N TYR A 160 -28.80 -33.78 33.10
CA TYR A 160 -30.25 -33.54 32.99
C TYR A 160 -30.92 -34.64 32.17
#